data_AF-A0A963SEQ6-F1
#
_entry.id   AF-A0A963SEQ6-F1
#
_cell.length_a   1.000
_cell.length_b   1.000
_cell.length_c   1.000
_cell.angle_alpha   90.00
_cell.angle_beta   90.00
_cell.angle_gamma   90.00
#
_symmetry.space_group_name_H-M   'P 1'
#
loop_
_entity.id
_entity.type
_entity.pdbx_description
1 polymer ?
#
loop_
_entity_poly.entity_id
_entity_poly.type
_entity_poly.pdbx_seq_one_letter_code
_entity_poly.pdbx_strand_id
1 'polypeptide(L)'
;MATGIAPESAQARTPSEIYGPVFARYKTITDARKKLRNDEKKGRLTSGDDYYAMAYACQYEEPASQSMILTALSRSRCKDKSAEYFAEAGNRGVPEGFLAAANFIGQGDQAYIYAQMAFQLSGQDSALRGEALDAIARLRSTVGDVATLDQRAIQQATVLASNGAYSGLRNAATTVDVQNRLPNLAWLNFKNPKRCHYSDGWAKVVQGAYKVDDRNYVAVPATTTVPGSNQRVTGRIVRPEKDWQSVVRVEADVKGQWNGLTVLGIFTTFVEESHGVWGDGIRFAEPVEVVAQRLAAAGFVVNRDGSERRQIDKIDRYPYKDEKGRQQVAENIDGVITSIERKNGATYFYCDEIFEASYGA
;
A
#
# COMPACT_ATOMS: atom_id res chain seq x y z
N MET A 1 -28.85 0.02 -38.19
CA MET A 1 -28.86 -0.10 -36.72
C MET A 1 -27.41 -0.07 -36.26
N ALA A 2 -26.96 1.06 -35.72
CA ALA A 2 -25.61 1.19 -35.18
C ALA A 2 -25.58 0.49 -33.81
N THR A 3 -24.81 -0.58 -33.69
CA THR A 3 -24.49 -1.24 -32.43
C THR A 3 -23.70 -0.27 -31.57
N GLY A 4 -24.38 0.39 -30.63
CA GLY A 4 -23.75 1.21 -29.61
C GLY A 4 -22.88 0.31 -28.72
N ILE A 5 -21.57 0.41 -28.89
CA ILE A 5 -20.60 -0.09 -27.92
C ILE A 5 -20.91 0.68 -26.63
N ALA A 6 -21.41 -0.02 -25.62
CA ALA A 6 -21.55 0.57 -24.29
C ALA A 6 -20.17 1.11 -23.88
N PRO A 7 -20.05 2.36 -23.40
CA PRO A 7 -18.76 2.90 -22.97
C PRO A 7 -18.16 1.94 -21.94
N GLU A 8 -16.92 1.50 -22.19
CA GLU A 8 -16.17 0.68 -21.24
C GLU A 8 -16.26 1.35 -19.87
N SER A 9 -16.76 0.60 -18.88
CA SER A 9 -16.84 1.09 -17.52
C SER A 9 -15.45 1.47 -17.05
N ALA A 10 -15.27 2.67 -16.51
CA ALA A 10 -14.01 3.10 -15.91
C ALA A 10 -13.60 2.07 -14.83
N GLN A 11 -12.62 1.24 -15.16
CA GLN A 11 -12.00 0.29 -14.26
C GLN A 11 -10.87 1.02 -13.54
N ALA A 12 -10.71 0.82 -12.21
CA ALA A 12 -9.58 1.49 -11.58
C ALA A 12 -8.28 0.89 -12.11
N ARG A 13 -7.36 1.79 -12.40
CA ARG A 13 -6.05 1.52 -12.95
C ARG A 13 -5.03 1.95 -11.91
N THR A 14 -4.00 1.14 -11.73
CA THR A 14 -2.81 1.58 -11.01
C THR A 14 -2.27 2.85 -11.68
N PRO A 15 -1.63 3.77 -10.93
CA PRO A 15 -1.11 5.00 -11.52
C PRO A 15 -0.23 4.75 -12.77
N SER A 16 0.57 3.68 -12.76
CA SER A 16 1.41 3.26 -13.89
C SER A 16 0.63 2.85 -15.13
N GLU A 17 -0.56 2.25 -14.98
CA GLU A 17 -1.43 1.91 -16.11
C GLU A 17 -2.07 3.16 -16.74
N ILE A 18 -2.16 4.27 -15.99
CA ILE A 18 -2.67 5.55 -16.47
C ILE A 18 -1.55 6.35 -17.15
N TYR A 19 -0.48 6.69 -16.43
CA TYR A 19 0.58 7.56 -16.98
C TYR A 19 1.61 6.81 -17.83
N GLY A 20 1.75 5.48 -17.67
CA GLY A 20 2.77 4.69 -18.34
C GLY A 20 2.68 4.75 -19.86
N PRO A 21 1.50 4.48 -20.46
CA PRO A 21 1.29 4.61 -21.90
C PRO A 21 1.56 6.02 -22.41
N VAL A 22 1.20 7.04 -21.62
CA VAL A 22 1.44 8.45 -21.96
C VAL A 22 2.94 8.75 -22.00
N PHE A 23 3.68 8.36 -20.96
CA PHE A 23 5.13 8.58 -20.89
C PHE A 23 5.92 7.80 -21.92
N ALA A 24 5.44 6.64 -22.37
CA ALA A 24 6.06 5.87 -23.46
C ALA A 24 6.11 6.65 -24.80
N ARG A 25 5.28 7.68 -24.98
CA ARG A 25 5.30 8.56 -26.16
C ARG A 25 6.45 9.59 -26.13
N TYR A 26 7.16 9.69 -25.01
CA TYR A 26 8.18 10.71 -24.78
C TYR A 26 9.52 10.09 -24.39
N LYS A 27 10.61 10.82 -24.63
CA LYS A 27 11.96 10.30 -24.36
C LYS A 27 12.28 10.19 -22.87
N THR A 28 11.76 11.11 -22.07
CA THR A 28 11.96 11.19 -20.62
C THR A 28 10.73 11.81 -19.96
N ILE A 29 10.59 11.66 -18.63
CA ILE A 29 9.51 12.32 -17.85
C ILE A 29 9.60 13.84 -17.98
N THR A 30 10.81 14.39 -18.07
CA THR A 30 11.02 15.83 -18.28
C THR A 30 10.60 16.30 -19.67
N ASP A 31 10.85 15.50 -20.71
CA ASP A 31 10.32 15.77 -22.07
C ASP A 31 8.79 15.70 -22.09
N ALA A 32 8.20 14.69 -21.42
CA ALA A 32 6.75 14.57 -21.25
C ALA A 32 6.16 15.81 -20.57
N ARG A 33 6.71 16.23 -19.42
CA ARG A 33 6.28 17.43 -18.69
C ARG A 33 6.29 18.66 -19.59
N LYS A 34 7.36 18.88 -20.36
CA LYS A 34 7.51 20.05 -21.24
C LYS A 34 6.44 20.05 -22.34
N LYS A 35 6.23 18.91 -23.00
CA LYS A 35 5.31 18.78 -24.12
C LYS A 35 3.85 18.83 -23.68
N LEU A 36 3.47 18.08 -22.64
CA LEU A 36 2.10 18.08 -22.09
C LEU A 36 1.70 19.49 -21.62
N ARG A 37 2.58 20.23 -20.96
CA ARG A 37 2.32 21.63 -20.57
C ARG A 37 2.19 22.57 -21.76
N ASN A 38 2.98 22.37 -22.81
CA ASN A 38 2.85 23.17 -24.03
C ASN A 38 1.52 22.90 -24.72
N ASP A 39 1.05 21.66 -24.68
CA ASP A 39 -0.23 21.26 -25.22
C ASP A 39 -1.40 21.79 -24.37
N GLU A 40 -1.28 21.78 -23.04
CA GLU A 40 -2.24 22.43 -22.12
C GLU A 40 -2.36 23.93 -22.39
N LYS A 41 -1.24 24.66 -22.47
CA LYS A 41 -1.23 26.09 -22.81
C LYS A 41 -1.85 26.42 -24.17
N LYS A 42 -1.84 25.46 -25.10
CA LYS A 42 -2.41 25.60 -26.44
C LYS A 42 -3.84 25.06 -26.54
N GLY A 43 -4.42 24.58 -25.44
CA GLY A 43 -5.76 23.97 -25.42
C GLY A 43 -5.84 22.65 -26.19
N ARG A 44 -4.72 21.94 -26.37
CA ARG A 44 -4.63 20.68 -27.13
C ARG A 44 -4.66 19.44 -26.24
N LEU A 45 -4.49 19.61 -24.93
CA LEU A 45 -4.59 18.52 -23.96
C LEU A 45 -6.06 18.22 -23.70
N THR A 46 -6.53 17.04 -24.08
CA THR A 46 -7.97 16.71 -24.03
C THR A 46 -8.29 15.43 -23.26
N SER A 47 -7.33 14.51 -23.11
CA SER A 47 -7.51 13.23 -22.42
C SER A 47 -7.27 13.34 -20.92
N GLY A 48 -8.07 12.64 -20.12
CA GLY A 48 -7.85 12.54 -18.68
C GLY A 48 -6.51 11.88 -18.33
N ASP A 49 -6.10 10.85 -19.08
CA ASP A 49 -4.81 10.17 -18.88
C ASP A 49 -3.63 11.14 -19.09
N ASP A 50 -3.75 12.05 -20.05
CA ASP A 50 -2.73 13.07 -20.32
C ASP A 50 -2.64 14.10 -19.18
N TYR A 51 -3.78 14.50 -18.61
CA TYR A 51 -3.82 15.38 -17.43
C TYR A 51 -3.25 14.69 -16.19
N TYR A 52 -3.57 13.41 -15.99
CA TYR A 52 -3.04 12.60 -14.88
C TYR A 52 -1.52 12.45 -15.00
N ALA A 53 -1.03 12.12 -16.20
CA ALA A 53 0.39 12.01 -16.50
C ALA A 53 1.11 13.35 -16.34
N MET A 54 0.48 14.48 -16.73
CA MET A 54 1.05 15.82 -16.52
C MET A 54 1.18 16.15 -15.03
N ALA A 55 0.16 15.85 -14.22
CA ALA A 55 0.19 16.04 -12.76
C ALA A 55 1.28 15.20 -12.10
N TYR A 56 1.42 13.93 -12.50
CA TYR A 56 2.49 13.06 -12.02
C TYR A 56 3.86 13.57 -12.45
N ALA A 57 4.00 13.95 -13.71
CA ALA A 57 5.24 14.51 -14.24
C ALA A 57 5.61 15.79 -13.51
N CYS A 58 4.69 16.67 -13.12
CA CYS A 58 4.97 17.89 -12.36
C CYS A 58 5.61 17.64 -10.98
N GLN A 59 5.33 16.48 -10.37
CA GLN A 59 5.84 16.12 -9.05
C GLN A 59 7.17 15.38 -9.08
N TYR A 60 7.56 14.84 -10.23
CA TYR A 60 8.83 14.16 -10.39
C TYR A 60 10.02 15.11 -10.13
N GLU A 61 10.92 14.71 -9.24
CA GLU A 61 12.18 15.42 -8.99
C GLU A 61 13.32 14.58 -9.60
N GLU A 62 14.04 15.15 -10.57
CA GLU A 62 15.21 14.47 -11.13
C GLU A 62 16.34 14.42 -10.08
N PRO A 63 17.11 13.33 -10.01
CA PRO A 63 18.33 13.31 -9.22
C PRO A 63 19.26 14.43 -9.68
N ALA A 64 19.81 15.18 -8.72
CA ALA A 64 20.57 16.40 -8.98
C ALA A 64 21.73 16.15 -9.95
N SER A 65 21.55 16.55 -11.21
CA SER A 65 22.63 16.67 -12.20
C SER A 65 22.79 18.15 -12.57
N GLN A 66 24.03 18.54 -12.86
CA GLN A 66 24.51 19.93 -12.98
C GLN A 66 23.99 20.70 -14.22
N SER A 67 22.67 20.75 -14.46
CA SER A 67 22.08 21.42 -15.63
C SER A 67 21.22 22.63 -15.27
N MET A 68 21.56 23.81 -15.82
CA MET A 68 20.79 25.06 -15.70
C MET A 68 19.33 24.95 -16.18
N ILE A 69 19.01 23.99 -17.05
CA ILE A 69 17.63 23.74 -17.53
C ILE A 69 16.77 23.18 -16.39
N LEU A 70 17.36 22.40 -15.47
CA LEU A 70 16.67 21.87 -14.30
C LEU A 70 16.35 22.96 -13.29
N THR A 71 17.20 23.99 -13.18
CA THR A 71 16.94 25.16 -12.34
C THR A 71 15.73 25.98 -12.83
N ALA A 72 15.46 26.01 -14.15
CA ALA A 72 14.27 26.68 -14.71
C ALA A 72 12.99 25.83 -14.57
N LEU A 73 13.10 24.50 -14.65
CA LEU A 73 11.98 23.57 -14.46
C LEU A 73 11.59 23.41 -12.98
N SER A 74 12.56 23.45 -12.06
CA SER A 74 12.32 23.49 -10.61
C SER A 74 11.70 24.81 -10.13
N ARG A 75 11.94 25.91 -10.86
CA ARG A 75 11.26 27.22 -10.65
C ARG A 75 9.86 27.29 -11.27
N SER A 76 9.41 26.26 -11.98
CA SER A 76 8.10 26.29 -12.62
C SER A 76 6.99 25.94 -11.62
N ARG A 77 5.92 26.73 -11.59
CA ARG A 77 4.68 26.48 -10.80
C ARG A 77 3.89 25.23 -11.22
N CYS A 78 4.55 24.26 -11.87
CA CYS A 78 3.97 22.98 -12.30
C CYS A 78 3.50 22.20 -11.07
N LYS A 79 4.36 22.10 -10.04
CA LYS A 79 4.09 21.36 -8.81
C LYS A 79 2.85 21.93 -8.11
N ASP A 80 2.74 23.26 -8.02
CA ASP A 80 1.60 23.97 -7.41
C ASP A 80 0.26 23.65 -8.09
N LYS A 81 0.29 23.40 -9.41
CA LYS A 81 -0.90 23.05 -10.20
C LYS A 81 -1.24 21.57 -10.24
N SER A 82 -0.48 20.70 -9.57
CA SER A 82 -0.67 19.25 -9.69
C SER A 82 -2.06 18.81 -9.25
N ALA A 83 -2.62 19.42 -8.20
CA ALA A 83 -4.00 19.15 -7.78
C ALA A 83 -5.04 19.54 -8.83
N GLU A 84 -4.87 20.69 -9.50
CA GLU A 84 -5.77 21.12 -10.59
C GLU A 84 -5.70 20.13 -11.76
N TYR A 85 -4.50 19.69 -12.12
CA TYR A 85 -4.32 18.73 -13.22
C TYR A 85 -4.89 17.35 -12.88
N PHE A 86 -4.74 16.87 -11.66
CA PHE A 86 -5.40 15.64 -11.22
C PHE A 86 -6.93 15.77 -11.20
N ALA A 87 -7.47 16.89 -10.71
CA ALA A 87 -8.90 17.13 -10.73
C ALA A 87 -9.44 17.19 -12.17
N GLU A 88 -8.69 17.78 -13.10
CA GLU A 88 -9.05 17.84 -14.51
C GLU A 88 -9.00 16.46 -15.18
N ALA A 89 -8.09 15.57 -14.75
CA ALA A 89 -8.15 14.16 -15.15
C ALA A 89 -9.46 13.50 -14.68
N GLY A 90 -9.88 13.78 -13.45
CA GLY A 90 -11.19 13.40 -12.92
C GLY A 90 -12.36 13.94 -13.73
N ASN A 91 -12.34 15.21 -14.11
CA ASN A 91 -13.40 15.80 -14.95
C ASN A 91 -13.51 15.12 -16.32
N ARG A 92 -12.47 14.40 -16.76
CA ARG A 92 -12.35 13.75 -18.07
C ARG A 92 -12.41 12.23 -18.01
N GLY A 93 -12.98 11.67 -16.94
CA GLY A 93 -13.27 10.23 -16.85
C GLY A 93 -12.18 9.38 -16.19
N VAL A 94 -11.22 9.98 -15.48
CA VAL A 94 -10.20 9.25 -14.70
C VAL A 94 -10.47 9.45 -13.21
N PRO A 95 -11.28 8.59 -12.55
CA PRO A 95 -11.72 8.80 -11.17
C PRO A 95 -10.57 8.83 -10.16
N GLU A 96 -9.45 8.17 -10.45
CA GLU A 96 -8.20 8.23 -9.67
C GLU A 96 -7.63 9.64 -9.62
N GLY A 97 -7.92 10.47 -10.62
CA GLY A 97 -7.57 11.89 -10.63
C GLY A 97 -8.17 12.63 -9.44
N PHE A 98 -9.45 12.39 -9.12
CA PHE A 98 -10.05 13.01 -7.93
C PHE A 98 -9.41 12.52 -6.63
N LEU A 99 -9.13 11.23 -6.50
CA LEU A 99 -8.46 10.70 -5.31
C LEU A 99 -7.03 11.27 -5.16
N ALA A 100 -6.27 11.34 -6.27
CA ALA A 100 -4.94 11.92 -6.27
C ALA A 100 -4.96 13.42 -5.93
N ALA A 101 -5.94 14.18 -6.45
CA ALA A 101 -6.14 15.58 -6.09
C ALA A 101 -6.47 15.74 -4.60
N ALA A 102 -7.39 14.93 -4.06
CA ALA A 102 -7.74 14.94 -2.64
C ALA A 102 -6.54 14.66 -1.74
N ASN A 103 -5.74 13.64 -2.09
CA ASN A 103 -4.53 13.28 -1.34
C ASN A 103 -3.44 14.36 -1.43
N PHE A 104 -3.29 15.02 -2.59
CA PHE A 104 -2.33 16.10 -2.76
C PHE A 104 -2.69 17.34 -1.94
N ILE A 105 -3.99 17.72 -1.91
CA ILE A 105 -4.47 18.86 -1.11
C ILE A 105 -4.42 18.54 0.39
N GLY A 106 -4.79 17.31 0.77
CA GLY A 106 -4.60 16.76 2.11
C GLY A 106 -5.60 17.21 3.18
N GLN A 107 -6.27 18.36 3.04
CA GLN A 107 -7.23 18.89 4.01
C GLN A 107 -8.26 19.85 3.41
N GLY A 108 -9.35 20.08 4.13
CA GLY A 108 -10.37 21.08 3.83
C GLY A 108 -11.40 20.65 2.78
N ASP A 109 -12.34 21.56 2.53
CA ASP A 109 -13.57 21.31 1.78
C ASP A 109 -13.32 20.73 0.38
N GLN A 110 -12.35 21.28 -0.36
CA GLN A 110 -12.07 20.85 -1.73
C GLN A 110 -11.51 19.42 -1.79
N ALA A 111 -10.59 19.07 -0.89
CA ALA A 111 -10.05 17.72 -0.79
C ALA A 111 -11.17 16.72 -0.46
N TYR A 112 -12.06 17.09 0.47
CA TYR A 112 -13.19 16.27 0.87
C TYR A 112 -14.15 16.01 -0.30
N ILE A 113 -14.51 17.07 -1.05
CA ILE A 113 -15.38 16.96 -2.23
C ILE A 113 -14.76 16.01 -3.26
N TYR A 114 -13.47 16.15 -3.59
CA TYR A 114 -12.80 15.26 -4.54
C TYR A 114 -12.78 13.81 -4.05
N ALA A 115 -12.54 13.56 -2.76
CA ALA A 115 -12.61 12.20 -2.21
C ALA A 115 -14.02 11.60 -2.33
N GLN A 116 -15.08 12.38 -2.05
CA GLN A 116 -16.47 11.96 -2.27
C GLN A 116 -16.80 11.71 -3.74
N MET A 117 -16.27 12.53 -4.66
CA MET A 117 -16.45 12.32 -6.10
C MET A 117 -15.74 11.05 -6.56
N ALA A 118 -14.50 10.79 -6.12
CA ALA A 118 -13.79 9.56 -6.41
C ALA A 118 -14.56 8.32 -5.92
N PHE A 119 -15.15 8.39 -4.72
CA PHE A 119 -15.99 7.32 -4.19
C PHE A 119 -17.23 7.07 -5.05
N GLN A 120 -17.95 8.11 -5.43
CA GLN A 120 -19.19 8.01 -6.21
C GLN A 120 -18.96 7.56 -7.65
N LEU A 121 -17.86 8.01 -8.26
CA LEU A 121 -17.49 7.76 -9.66
C LEU A 121 -16.57 6.55 -9.85
N SER A 122 -16.25 5.82 -8.77
CA SER A 122 -15.47 4.58 -8.79
C SER A 122 -16.11 3.43 -9.57
N GLY A 123 -17.37 3.56 -10.00
CA GLY A 123 -18.07 2.53 -10.76
C GLY A 123 -18.20 1.21 -9.98
N GLN A 124 -17.70 0.12 -10.57
CA GLN A 124 -17.67 -1.19 -9.91
C GLN A 124 -16.36 -1.45 -9.15
N ASP A 125 -15.41 -0.51 -9.16
CA ASP A 125 -14.11 -0.72 -8.56
C ASP A 125 -14.16 -0.68 -7.04
N SER A 126 -13.87 -1.80 -6.38
CA SER A 126 -13.87 -1.89 -4.92
C SER A 126 -12.60 -1.35 -4.28
N ALA A 127 -11.46 -1.35 -5.00
CA ALA A 127 -10.19 -0.87 -4.47
C ALA A 127 -10.18 0.67 -4.42
N LEU A 128 -10.46 1.32 -5.55
CA LEU A 128 -10.54 2.78 -5.63
C LEU A 128 -11.62 3.34 -4.68
N ARG A 129 -12.77 2.65 -4.60
CA ARG A 129 -13.82 2.99 -3.65
C ARG A 129 -13.36 2.89 -2.19
N GLY A 130 -12.61 1.86 -1.85
CA GLY A 130 -12.03 1.69 -0.52
C GLY A 130 -11.02 2.79 -0.17
N GLU A 131 -10.14 3.14 -1.11
CA GLU A 131 -9.15 4.20 -0.95
C GLU A 131 -9.79 5.59 -0.85
N ALA A 132 -10.83 5.85 -1.66
CA ALA A 132 -11.62 7.07 -1.57
C ALA A 132 -12.34 7.17 -0.22
N LEU A 133 -12.90 6.07 0.29
CA LEU A 133 -13.54 6.04 1.61
C LEU A 133 -12.53 6.29 2.75
N ASP A 134 -11.30 5.79 2.62
CA ASP A 134 -10.20 6.10 3.56
C ASP A 134 -9.85 7.60 3.54
N ALA A 135 -9.81 8.20 2.35
CA ALA A 135 -9.58 9.63 2.21
C ALA A 135 -10.72 10.45 2.84
N ILE A 136 -11.98 10.08 2.59
CA ILE A 136 -13.16 10.73 3.20
C ILE A 136 -13.09 10.64 4.73
N ALA A 137 -12.80 9.45 5.28
CA ALA A 137 -12.71 9.23 6.73
C ALA A 137 -11.64 10.12 7.38
N ARG A 138 -10.47 10.24 6.74
CA ARG A 138 -9.37 11.10 7.19
C ARG A 138 -9.71 12.59 7.09
N LEU A 139 -10.32 13.02 5.99
CA LEU A 139 -10.62 14.42 5.71
C LEU A 139 -11.81 14.96 6.51
N ARG A 140 -12.68 14.08 7.01
CA ARG A 140 -13.90 14.45 7.72
C ARG A 140 -13.66 15.35 8.93
N SER A 141 -12.57 15.15 9.67
CA SER A 141 -12.22 16.00 10.83
C SER A 141 -11.67 17.38 10.44
N THR A 142 -11.37 17.60 9.15
CA THR A 142 -10.80 18.84 8.63
C THR A 142 -11.84 19.78 8.03
N VAL A 143 -13.12 19.39 8.04
CA VAL A 143 -14.23 20.13 7.42
C VAL A 143 -15.36 20.40 8.43
N GLY A 144 -16.05 21.53 8.27
CA GLY A 144 -17.09 21.97 9.20
C GLY A 144 -18.49 21.45 8.87
N ASP A 145 -18.92 21.57 7.60
CA ASP A 145 -20.28 21.24 7.16
C ASP A 145 -20.27 20.09 6.14
N VAL A 146 -20.16 18.86 6.67
CA VAL A 146 -20.13 17.64 5.86
C VAL A 146 -21.37 17.51 4.97
N ALA A 147 -22.56 17.86 5.47
CA ALA A 147 -23.80 17.68 4.72
C ALA A 147 -23.84 18.58 3.47
N THR A 148 -23.43 19.84 3.59
CA THR A 148 -23.35 20.75 2.43
C THR A 148 -22.28 20.28 1.44
N LEU A 149 -21.14 19.78 1.92
CA LEU A 149 -20.06 19.28 1.05
C LEU A 149 -20.48 18.00 0.31
N ASP A 150 -21.18 17.09 0.97
CA ASP A 150 -21.74 15.89 0.33
C ASP A 150 -22.70 16.27 -0.78
N GLN A 151 -23.61 17.23 -0.55
CA GLN A 151 -24.54 17.71 -1.58
C GLN A 151 -23.81 18.32 -2.78
N ARG A 152 -22.75 19.10 -2.54
CA ARG A 152 -21.92 19.65 -3.63
C ARG A 152 -21.22 18.56 -4.42
N ALA A 153 -20.63 17.57 -3.75
CA ALA A 153 -19.98 16.44 -4.40
C ALA A 153 -20.97 15.61 -5.22
N ILE A 154 -22.17 15.36 -4.70
CA ILE A 154 -23.26 14.67 -5.40
C ILE A 154 -23.65 15.43 -6.67
N GLN A 155 -23.86 16.74 -6.57
CA GLN A 155 -24.21 17.57 -7.73
C GLN A 155 -23.14 17.51 -8.83
N GLN A 156 -21.86 17.66 -8.46
CA GLN A 156 -20.75 17.60 -9.42
C GLN A 156 -20.60 16.21 -10.05
N ALA A 157 -20.66 15.15 -9.24
CA ALA A 157 -20.58 13.78 -9.74
C ALA A 157 -21.75 13.43 -10.67
N THR A 158 -22.96 13.91 -10.36
CA THR A 158 -24.15 13.73 -11.20
C THR A 158 -23.97 14.39 -12.57
N VAL A 159 -23.44 15.62 -12.61
CA VAL A 159 -23.17 16.33 -13.87
C VAL A 159 -22.14 15.57 -14.72
N LEU A 160 -21.07 15.06 -14.11
CA LEU A 160 -20.05 14.30 -14.84
C LEU A 160 -20.58 12.97 -15.38
N ALA A 161 -21.41 12.27 -14.61
CA ALA A 161 -22.07 11.05 -15.05
C ALA A 161 -23.07 11.33 -16.18
N SER A 162 -23.88 12.40 -16.09
CA SER A 162 -24.83 12.77 -17.14
C SER A 162 -24.17 13.22 -18.45
N ASN A 163 -22.97 13.81 -18.36
CA ASN A 163 -22.19 14.22 -19.54
C ASN A 163 -21.51 13.04 -20.25
N GLY A 164 -21.68 11.80 -19.75
CA GLY A 164 -21.13 10.60 -20.35
C GLY A 164 -19.64 10.37 -20.10
N ALA A 165 -19.01 11.16 -19.22
CA ALA A 165 -17.61 10.94 -18.82
C ALA A 165 -17.44 9.68 -17.94
N TYR A 166 -18.52 9.20 -17.33
CA TYR A 166 -18.55 8.05 -16.44
C TYR A 166 -19.72 7.12 -16.79
N SER A 167 -19.50 5.81 -16.72
CA SER A 167 -20.50 4.78 -17.06
C SER A 167 -21.55 4.57 -15.97
N GLY A 168 -21.41 5.19 -14.80
CA GLY A 168 -22.33 5.04 -13.69
C GLY A 168 -22.02 5.97 -12.52
N LEU A 169 -23.00 6.13 -11.65
CA LEU A 169 -22.92 6.94 -10.44
C LEU A 169 -23.41 6.12 -9.26
N ARG A 170 -22.66 6.12 -8.16
CA ARG A 170 -23.07 5.54 -6.89
C ARG A 170 -23.57 6.62 -5.95
N ASN A 171 -24.33 6.21 -4.93
CA ASN A 171 -24.63 7.09 -3.80
C ASN A 171 -23.33 7.52 -3.10
N ALA A 172 -23.32 8.75 -2.58
CA ALA A 172 -22.23 9.27 -1.77
C ALA A 172 -21.98 8.40 -0.53
N ALA A 173 -20.73 8.41 -0.05
CA ALA A 173 -20.40 7.71 1.19
C ALA A 173 -21.16 8.35 2.35
N THR A 174 -21.84 7.52 3.13
CA THR A 174 -22.65 7.97 4.27
C THR A 174 -21.81 8.06 5.54
N THR A 175 -22.38 8.70 6.56
CA THR A 175 -21.80 8.68 7.91
C THR A 175 -21.55 7.27 8.42
N VAL A 176 -22.46 6.34 8.12
CA VAL A 176 -22.38 4.94 8.53
C VAL A 176 -21.24 4.24 7.80
N ASP A 177 -21.05 4.50 6.50
CA ASP A 177 -19.92 3.94 5.73
C ASP A 177 -18.58 4.36 6.32
N VAL A 178 -18.46 5.62 6.73
CA VAL A 178 -17.26 6.16 7.37
C VAL A 178 -17.07 5.61 8.78
N GLN A 179 -18.13 5.51 9.59
CA GLN A 179 -18.06 4.97 10.96
C GLN A 179 -17.69 3.49 10.99
N ASN A 180 -18.19 2.72 10.02
CA ASN A 180 -17.88 1.30 9.88
C ASN A 180 -16.54 1.07 9.14
N ARG A 181 -15.88 2.14 8.67
CA ARG A 181 -14.62 2.00 7.95
C ARG A 181 -13.52 1.61 8.94
N LEU A 182 -12.93 0.45 8.69
CA LEU A 182 -11.73 0.01 9.39
C LEU A 182 -10.58 0.97 9.08
N PRO A 183 -9.75 1.32 10.07
CA PRO A 183 -8.66 2.28 9.88
C PRO A 183 -7.67 1.77 8.84
N ASN A 184 -7.20 2.68 7.98
CA ASN A 184 -6.11 2.38 7.05
C ASN A 184 -4.80 2.23 7.84
N LEU A 185 -4.13 1.10 7.66
CA LEU A 185 -2.87 0.77 8.32
C LEU A 185 -1.68 1.07 7.41
N ALA A 186 -1.64 2.26 6.80
CA ALA A 186 -0.53 2.67 5.91
C ALA A 186 0.84 2.60 6.59
N TRP A 187 0.89 2.67 7.93
CA TRP A 187 2.10 2.45 8.71
C TRP A 187 2.65 1.02 8.60
N LEU A 188 1.90 0.03 8.09
CA LEU A 188 2.37 -1.32 7.77
C LEU A 188 3.15 -1.40 6.45
N ASN A 189 3.21 -0.34 5.65
CA ASN A 189 3.91 -0.35 4.36
C ASN A 189 5.39 -0.72 4.53
N PHE A 190 5.81 -1.81 3.88
CA PHE A 190 7.15 -2.35 3.99
C PHE A 190 8.18 -1.39 3.39
N LYS A 191 9.36 -1.32 4.00
CA LYS A 191 10.50 -0.59 3.43
C LYS A 191 10.98 -1.23 2.14
N ASN A 192 10.99 -2.56 2.10
CA ASN A 192 11.31 -3.34 0.91
C ASN A 192 10.52 -4.67 0.96
N PRO A 193 9.39 -4.79 0.25
CA PRO A 193 8.53 -5.99 0.29
C PRO A 193 9.22 -7.22 -0.31
N LYS A 194 10.14 -7.04 -1.27
CA LYS A 194 10.93 -8.15 -1.84
C LYS A 194 11.91 -8.76 -0.84
N ARG A 195 12.24 -8.02 0.22
CA ARG A 195 13.19 -8.40 1.28
C ARG A 195 12.50 -8.60 2.63
N CYS A 196 11.16 -8.63 2.68
CA CYS A 196 10.42 -8.67 3.94
C CYS A 196 10.86 -7.59 4.96
N HIS A 197 11.41 -6.46 4.50
CA HIS A 197 11.82 -5.40 5.42
C HIS A 197 10.58 -4.69 5.95
N TYR A 198 10.16 -5.08 7.15
CA TYR A 198 9.05 -4.47 7.86
C TYR A 198 9.29 -2.97 8.10
N SER A 199 8.18 -2.26 8.22
CA SER A 199 8.20 -0.83 8.50
C SER A 199 8.60 -0.55 9.95
N ASP A 200 9.04 0.69 10.22
CA ASP A 200 9.28 1.13 11.60
C ASP A 200 7.99 1.13 12.44
N GLY A 201 6.84 1.33 11.79
CA GLY A 201 5.53 1.25 12.44
C GLY A 201 5.21 -0.16 12.91
N TRP A 202 5.48 -1.16 12.07
CA TRP A 202 5.34 -2.57 12.41
C TRP A 202 6.24 -2.95 13.58
N ALA A 203 7.53 -2.62 13.50
CA ALA A 203 8.49 -2.92 14.55
C ALA A 203 8.09 -2.31 15.90
N LYS A 204 7.65 -1.04 15.91
CA LYS A 204 7.17 -0.36 17.12
C LYS A 204 5.96 -1.03 17.77
N VAL A 205 4.99 -1.48 16.97
CA VAL A 205 3.81 -2.15 17.51
C VAL A 205 4.21 -3.51 18.09
N VAL A 206 4.95 -4.31 17.34
CA VAL A 206 5.36 -5.65 17.78
C VAL A 206 6.25 -5.59 19.02
N GLN A 207 7.31 -4.80 19.00
CA GLN A 207 8.22 -4.65 20.14
C GLN A 207 7.54 -4.05 21.37
N GLY A 208 6.53 -3.19 21.18
CA GLY A 208 5.73 -2.66 22.28
C GLY A 208 4.67 -3.62 22.82
N ALA A 209 4.34 -4.71 22.09
CA ALA A 209 3.29 -5.65 22.44
C ALA A 209 3.73 -6.68 23.49
N TYR A 210 5.03 -6.76 23.80
CA TYR A 210 5.54 -7.59 24.88
C TYR A 210 6.68 -6.89 25.63
N LYS A 211 7.01 -7.40 26.81
CA LYS A 211 8.23 -7.10 27.56
C LYS A 211 8.87 -8.42 27.96
N VAL A 212 10.16 -8.40 28.30
CA VAL A 212 10.81 -9.53 28.95
C VAL A 212 10.79 -9.26 30.45
N ASP A 213 10.33 -10.23 31.24
CA ASP A 213 10.41 -10.17 32.70
C ASP A 213 11.87 -10.47 33.12
N ASP A 214 12.53 -9.50 33.74
CA ASP A 214 13.94 -9.60 34.15
C ASP A 214 14.20 -10.71 35.19
N ARG A 215 13.17 -11.24 35.85
CA ARG A 215 13.32 -12.26 36.90
C ARG A 215 13.50 -13.66 36.35
N ASN A 216 12.91 -13.94 35.21
CA ASN A 216 12.77 -15.27 34.63
C ASN A 216 13.01 -15.29 33.12
N TYR A 217 13.34 -14.15 32.50
CA TYR A 217 13.64 -14.00 31.07
C TYR A 217 12.52 -14.46 30.12
N VAL A 218 11.29 -14.44 30.62
CA VAL A 218 10.08 -14.86 29.90
C VAL A 218 9.35 -13.64 29.34
N ALA A 219 8.80 -13.75 28.13
CA ALA A 219 8.00 -12.69 27.53
C ALA A 219 6.66 -12.54 28.26
N VAL A 220 6.26 -11.32 28.58
CA VAL A 220 4.96 -11.00 29.19
C VAL A 220 4.19 -10.01 28.32
N PRO A 221 2.84 -10.12 28.26
CA PRO A 221 2.00 -9.18 27.51
C PRO A 221 2.28 -7.73 27.87
N ALA A 222 2.34 -6.85 26.86
CA ALA A 222 2.39 -5.41 27.06
C ALA A 222 1.42 -4.67 26.14
N THR A 223 1.01 -3.48 26.56
CA THR A 223 0.09 -2.63 25.78
C THR A 223 0.88 -1.58 25.01
N THR A 224 0.72 -1.59 23.69
CA THR A 224 1.29 -0.59 22.78
C THR A 224 0.21 0.27 22.14
N THR A 225 0.62 1.41 21.59
CA THR A 225 -0.25 2.30 20.81
C THR A 225 -0.04 2.04 19.33
N VAL A 226 -1.14 1.89 18.57
CA VAL A 226 -1.10 1.68 17.12
C VAL A 226 -0.80 3.02 16.41
N PRO A 227 0.24 3.09 15.56
CA PRO A 227 0.59 4.31 14.84
C PRO A 227 -0.59 4.87 14.03
N GLY A 228 -0.74 6.20 14.04
CA GLY A 228 -1.80 6.87 13.28
C GLY A 228 -3.22 6.62 13.82
N SER A 229 -3.36 6.06 15.03
CA SER A 229 -4.65 5.93 15.69
C SER A 229 -4.54 6.10 17.22
N ASN A 230 -5.68 6.29 17.86
CA ASN A 230 -5.78 6.27 19.33
C ASN A 230 -5.98 4.84 19.88
N GLN A 231 -5.89 3.82 19.02
CA GLN A 231 -6.08 2.43 19.42
C GLN A 231 -4.87 1.97 20.24
N ARG A 232 -5.15 1.33 21.37
CA ARG A 232 -4.17 0.60 22.17
C ARG A 232 -4.43 -0.89 22.05
N VAL A 233 -3.37 -1.67 21.84
CA VAL A 233 -3.45 -3.13 21.69
C VAL A 233 -2.53 -3.79 22.71
N THR A 234 -3.02 -4.83 23.37
CA THR A 234 -2.23 -5.65 24.28
C THR A 234 -1.78 -6.91 23.54
N GLY A 235 -0.50 -7.22 23.57
CA GLY A 235 0.02 -8.42 22.93
C GLY A 235 -0.51 -9.69 23.60
N ARG A 236 -0.86 -10.68 22.78
CA ARG A 236 -1.18 -12.03 23.21
C ARG A 236 0.05 -12.90 23.00
N ILE A 237 0.51 -13.55 24.06
CA ILE A 237 1.63 -14.48 23.99
C ILE A 237 1.08 -15.88 23.84
N VAL A 238 1.46 -16.53 22.75
CA VAL A 238 1.13 -17.92 22.45
C VAL A 238 2.39 -18.74 22.65
N ARG A 239 2.36 -19.61 23.67
CA ARG A 239 3.41 -20.59 23.92
C ARG A 239 2.98 -21.95 23.36
N PRO A 240 3.92 -22.77 22.90
CA PRO A 240 3.62 -24.13 22.48
C PRO A 240 3.22 -24.95 23.69
N GLU A 241 2.36 -25.94 23.49
CA GLU A 241 1.87 -26.81 24.56
C GLU A 241 2.95 -27.76 25.11
N LYS A 242 4.06 -27.92 24.38
CA LYS A 242 5.14 -28.83 24.74
C LYS A 242 6.37 -28.05 25.18
N ASP A 243 6.83 -28.30 26.40
CA ASP A 243 7.95 -27.60 27.05
C ASP A 243 9.29 -27.66 26.29
N TRP A 244 9.48 -28.64 25.39
CA TRP A 244 10.69 -28.75 24.56
C TRP A 244 10.68 -27.84 23.33
N GLN A 245 9.55 -27.20 23.02
CA GLN A 245 9.47 -26.18 21.98
C GLN A 245 9.64 -24.81 22.65
N SER A 246 10.78 -24.15 22.45
CA SER A 246 11.03 -22.83 23.03
C SER A 246 10.48 -21.67 22.18
N VAL A 247 9.76 -21.99 21.10
CA VAL A 247 9.26 -21.02 20.11
C VAL A 247 8.00 -20.33 20.61
N VAL A 248 8.12 -19.06 20.97
CA VAL A 248 7.04 -18.20 21.42
C VAL A 248 6.59 -17.26 20.31
N ARG A 249 5.28 -17.10 20.18
CA ARG A 249 4.69 -16.14 19.25
C ARG A 249 3.98 -15.04 20.03
N VAL A 250 4.30 -13.80 19.70
CA VAL A 250 3.60 -12.62 20.20
C VAL A 250 2.70 -12.09 19.09
N GLU A 251 1.40 -12.04 19.35
CA GLU A 251 0.40 -11.53 18.43
C GLU A 251 -0.16 -10.20 18.93
N ALA A 252 -0.25 -9.19 18.06
CA ALA A 252 -0.97 -7.95 18.32
C ALA A 252 -2.23 -7.91 17.44
N ASP A 253 -3.41 -7.93 18.06
CA ASP A 253 -4.70 -7.84 17.38
C ASP A 253 -4.97 -6.40 16.91
N VAL A 254 -4.48 -6.08 15.72
CA VAL A 254 -4.70 -4.81 15.03
C VAL A 254 -5.68 -5.03 13.89
N LYS A 255 -6.90 -4.50 14.03
CA LYS A 255 -7.92 -4.58 12.98
C LYS A 255 -7.89 -3.33 12.10
N GLY A 256 -7.73 -3.52 10.80
CA GLY A 256 -7.62 -2.39 9.87
C GLY A 256 -7.60 -2.84 8.42
N GLN A 257 -7.25 -1.91 7.53
CA GLN A 257 -7.20 -2.14 6.09
C GLN A 257 -5.81 -1.80 5.57
N TRP A 258 -5.28 -2.66 4.70
CA TRP A 258 -3.97 -2.46 4.09
C TRP A 258 -3.91 -3.13 2.73
N ASN A 259 -3.55 -2.38 1.67
CA ASN A 259 -3.49 -2.87 0.28
C ASN A 259 -4.76 -3.62 -0.19
N GLY A 260 -5.93 -3.14 0.22
CA GLY A 260 -7.22 -3.76 -0.11
C GLY A 260 -7.52 -5.07 0.65
N LEU A 261 -6.73 -5.42 1.66
CA LEU A 261 -6.94 -6.55 2.56
C LEU A 261 -7.38 -6.08 3.95
N THR A 262 -8.16 -6.92 4.62
CA THR A 262 -8.56 -6.72 6.01
C THR A 262 -7.53 -7.36 6.93
N VAL A 263 -6.72 -6.52 7.57
CA VAL A 263 -5.76 -6.96 8.59
C VAL A 263 -6.51 -7.27 9.88
N LEU A 264 -6.22 -8.43 10.46
CA LEU A 264 -6.72 -8.89 11.75
C LEU A 264 -5.66 -8.75 12.86
N GLY A 265 -4.39 -8.69 12.47
CA GLY A 265 -3.30 -8.34 13.35
C GLY A 265 -1.93 -8.66 12.77
N ILE A 266 -0.90 -8.45 13.56
CA ILE A 266 0.49 -8.73 13.22
C ILE A 266 1.11 -9.63 14.29
N PHE A 267 2.21 -10.30 13.97
CA PHE A 267 2.87 -11.20 14.91
C PHE A 267 4.36 -11.30 14.66
N THR A 268 5.09 -11.64 15.72
CA THR A 268 6.49 -12.06 15.67
C THR A 268 6.65 -13.38 16.39
N THR A 269 7.63 -14.16 15.96
CA THR A 269 7.96 -15.46 16.53
C THR A 269 9.43 -15.48 16.91
N PHE A 270 9.77 -15.95 18.11
CA PHE A 270 11.14 -16.03 18.59
C PHE A 270 11.30 -17.16 19.60
N VAL A 271 12.54 -17.57 19.91
CA VAL A 271 12.81 -18.49 21.02
C VAL A 271 12.98 -17.69 22.30
N GLU A 272 12.24 -18.03 23.36
CA GLU A 272 12.55 -17.52 24.71
C GLU A 272 13.94 -18.00 25.12
N GLU A 273 14.78 -17.12 25.67
CA GLU A 273 16.17 -17.40 26.07
C GLU A 273 17.19 -17.62 24.92
N SER A 274 16.81 -17.38 23.64
CA SER A 274 17.73 -17.37 22.50
C SER A 274 17.40 -16.25 21.49
N HIS A 275 18.28 -16.04 20.50
CA HIS A 275 18.01 -15.18 19.36
C HIS A 275 17.57 -16.01 18.15
N GLY A 276 16.48 -15.57 17.50
CA GLY A 276 16.13 -15.98 16.15
C GLY A 276 15.28 -17.24 16.06
N VAL A 277 14.01 -17.05 15.72
CA VAL A 277 13.21 -18.07 15.02
C VAL A 277 12.46 -17.35 13.90
N TRP A 278 12.25 -18.08 12.82
CA TRP A 278 11.42 -17.65 11.70
C TRP A 278 9.96 -17.43 12.15
N GLY A 279 9.31 -16.43 11.58
CA GLY A 279 7.85 -16.33 11.62
C GLY A 279 7.32 -14.97 12.02
N ASP A 280 7.89 -13.90 11.47
CA ASP A 280 7.26 -12.60 11.48
C ASP A 280 6.17 -12.53 10.40
N GLY A 281 5.10 -11.79 10.66
CA GLY A 281 3.97 -11.83 9.74
C GLY A 281 2.77 -10.95 10.04
N ILE A 282 1.76 -11.15 9.20
CA ILE A 282 0.48 -10.43 9.20
C ILE A 282 -0.66 -11.45 9.08
N ARG A 283 -1.76 -11.21 9.80
CA ARG A 283 -3.00 -11.98 9.71
C ARG A 283 -4.05 -11.20 8.93
N PHE A 284 -4.72 -11.86 8.01
CA PHE A 284 -5.76 -11.31 7.14
C PHE A 284 -7.08 -12.08 7.26
N ALA A 285 -8.19 -11.42 6.95
CA ALA A 285 -9.52 -12.05 6.96
C ALA A 285 -9.80 -12.86 5.68
N GLU A 286 -9.28 -12.39 4.55
CA GLU A 286 -9.49 -12.93 3.20
C GLU A 286 -8.82 -14.30 3.02
N PRO A 287 -9.29 -15.14 2.07
CA PRO A 287 -8.68 -16.45 1.79
C PRO A 287 -7.28 -16.34 1.15
N VAL A 288 -6.52 -17.44 1.19
CA VAL A 288 -5.12 -17.53 0.72
C VAL A 288 -4.93 -16.94 -0.68
N GLU A 289 -5.76 -17.33 -1.65
CA GLU A 289 -5.60 -16.86 -3.05
C GLU A 289 -5.72 -15.34 -3.17
N VAL A 290 -6.68 -14.73 -2.48
CA VAL A 290 -6.90 -13.28 -2.51
C VAL A 290 -5.73 -12.55 -1.84
N VAL A 291 -5.26 -13.06 -0.70
CA VAL A 291 -4.10 -12.51 0.01
C VAL A 291 -2.84 -12.62 -0.86
N ALA A 292 -2.57 -13.79 -1.45
CA ALA A 292 -1.41 -14.03 -2.30
C ALA A 292 -1.40 -13.10 -3.52
N GLN A 293 -2.54 -12.92 -4.18
CA GLN A 293 -2.67 -12.01 -5.33
C GLN A 293 -2.35 -10.56 -4.93
N ARG A 294 -2.89 -10.09 -3.79
CA ARG A 294 -2.67 -8.72 -3.30
C ARG A 294 -1.24 -8.50 -2.83
N LEU A 295 -0.62 -9.47 -2.17
CA LEU A 295 0.79 -9.42 -1.77
C LEU A 295 1.72 -9.41 -2.99
N ALA A 296 1.47 -10.25 -3.99
CA ALA A 296 2.24 -10.22 -5.24
C ALA A 296 2.14 -8.85 -5.94
N ALA A 297 0.95 -8.25 -5.99
CA ALA A 297 0.75 -6.90 -6.53
C ALA A 297 1.46 -5.81 -5.71
N ALA A 298 1.61 -6.01 -4.39
CA ALA A 298 2.38 -5.14 -3.51
C ALA A 298 3.91 -5.38 -3.59
N GLY A 299 4.37 -6.31 -4.43
CA GLY A 299 5.78 -6.57 -4.70
C GLY A 299 6.42 -7.65 -3.82
N PHE A 300 5.62 -8.42 -3.06
CA PHE A 300 6.11 -9.56 -2.30
C PHE A 300 6.38 -10.76 -3.21
N VAL A 301 7.35 -11.56 -2.79
CA VAL A 301 7.74 -12.77 -3.48
C VAL A 301 6.96 -13.94 -2.88
N VAL A 302 5.74 -14.19 -3.38
CA VAL A 302 4.83 -15.23 -2.87
C VAL A 302 4.35 -16.15 -3.99
N ASN A 303 3.99 -17.38 -3.65
CA ASN A 303 3.26 -18.26 -4.57
C ASN A 303 1.75 -17.99 -4.48
N ARG A 304 1.04 -18.14 -5.61
CA ARG A 304 -0.41 -17.88 -5.70
C ARG A 304 -1.23 -18.84 -4.83
N ASP A 305 -0.76 -20.06 -4.66
CA ASP A 305 -1.39 -21.10 -3.82
C ASP A 305 -1.03 -20.98 -2.33
N GLY A 306 -0.18 -20.02 -1.96
CA GLY A 306 0.31 -19.82 -0.60
C GLY A 306 1.41 -20.78 -0.14
N SER A 307 1.83 -21.71 -1.00
CA SER A 307 2.96 -22.58 -0.70
C SER A 307 4.23 -21.79 -0.40
N GLU A 308 5.12 -22.39 0.39
CA GLU A 308 6.41 -21.78 0.71
C GLU A 308 7.15 -21.38 -0.57
N ARG A 309 7.66 -20.16 -0.58
CA ARG A 309 8.51 -19.65 -1.65
C ARG A 309 9.80 -19.13 -1.05
N ARG A 310 10.92 -19.69 -1.54
CA ARG A 310 12.26 -19.19 -1.26
C ARG A 310 12.77 -18.39 -2.46
N GLN A 311 13.22 -17.16 -2.23
CA GLN A 311 14.02 -16.41 -3.18
C GLN A 311 15.42 -16.26 -2.60
N ILE A 312 16.41 -16.73 -3.36
CA ILE A 312 17.82 -16.61 -3.00
C ILE A 312 18.40 -15.45 -3.80
N ASP A 313 18.83 -14.41 -3.10
CA ASP A 313 19.44 -13.23 -3.72
C ASP A 313 20.96 -13.41 -3.85
N LYS A 314 21.58 -14.08 -2.88
CA LYS A 314 23.03 -14.34 -2.87
C LYS A 314 23.37 -15.65 -2.16
N ILE A 315 24.40 -16.33 -2.67
CA ILE A 315 25.02 -17.49 -2.02
C ILE A 315 26.51 -17.21 -1.89
N ASP A 316 27.00 -17.10 -0.67
CA ASP A 316 28.44 -17.05 -0.38
C ASP A 316 28.95 -18.43 0.03
N ARG A 317 30.06 -18.87 -0.56
CA ARG A 317 30.65 -20.19 -0.28
C ARG A 317 32.01 -20.05 0.35
N TYR A 318 32.21 -20.70 1.50
CA TYR A 318 33.47 -20.64 2.23
C TYR A 318 33.98 -22.06 2.50
N PRO A 319 35.20 -22.40 2.05
CA PRO A 319 35.80 -23.67 2.41
C PRO A 319 36.20 -23.69 3.89
N TYR A 320 35.91 -24.79 4.59
CA TYR A 320 36.39 -25.06 5.94
C TYR A 320 36.88 -26.50 6.06
N LYS A 321 37.54 -26.85 7.17
CA LYS A 321 37.88 -28.24 7.49
C LYS A 321 37.01 -28.70 8.66
N ASP A 322 36.40 -29.88 8.53
CA ASP A 322 35.66 -30.49 9.64
C ASP A 322 36.61 -31.05 10.72
N GLU A 323 36.04 -31.55 11.82
CA GLU A 323 36.80 -32.16 12.93
C GLU A 323 37.69 -33.35 12.51
N LYS A 324 37.43 -33.94 11.33
CA LYS A 324 38.19 -35.04 10.74
C LYS A 324 39.20 -34.56 9.69
N GLY A 325 39.39 -33.24 9.54
CA GLY A 325 40.31 -32.63 8.59
C GLY A 325 39.85 -32.69 7.13
N ARG A 326 38.60 -33.10 6.87
CA ARG A 326 38.03 -33.15 5.52
C ARG A 326 37.63 -31.74 5.07
N GLN A 327 37.96 -31.40 3.84
CA GLN A 327 37.55 -30.13 3.24
C GLN A 327 36.04 -30.15 3.01
N GLN A 328 35.34 -29.21 3.62
CA GLN A 328 33.91 -28.99 3.47
C GLN A 328 33.67 -27.58 2.92
N VAL A 329 32.46 -27.34 2.40
CA VAL A 329 32.02 -26.01 1.97
C VAL A 329 30.84 -25.62 2.83
N ALA A 330 30.95 -24.47 3.50
CA ALA A 330 29.82 -23.80 4.11
C ALA A 330 29.17 -22.87 3.08
N GLU A 331 27.85 -22.90 2.97
CA GLU A 331 27.10 -21.95 2.14
C GLU A 331 26.31 -21.00 3.04
N ASN A 332 26.54 -19.69 2.90
CA ASN A 332 25.66 -18.67 3.46
C ASN A 332 24.66 -18.25 2.38
N ILE A 333 23.39 -18.53 2.61
CA ILE A 333 22.29 -18.16 1.74
C ILE A 333 21.69 -16.87 2.30
N ASP A 334 21.67 -15.82 1.48
CA ASP A 334 20.99 -14.55 1.74
C ASP A 334 19.79 -14.44 0.79
N GLY A 335 18.60 -14.29 1.37
CA GLY A 335 17.36 -14.26 0.62
C GLY A 335 16.13 -14.04 1.48
N VAL A 336 14.99 -14.53 0.98
CA VAL A 336 13.68 -14.40 1.63
C VAL A 336 12.91 -15.70 1.54
N ILE A 337 12.22 -16.03 2.63
CA ILE A 337 11.19 -17.06 2.69
C ILE A 337 9.83 -16.40 2.92
N THR A 338 8.85 -16.81 2.14
CA THR A 338 7.46 -16.45 2.39
C THR A 338 6.57 -17.68 2.38
N SER A 339 5.49 -17.64 3.14
CA SER A 339 4.42 -18.63 3.04
C SER A 339 3.08 -18.01 3.46
N ILE A 340 1.99 -18.57 2.95
CA ILE A 340 0.63 -18.12 3.26
C ILE A 340 -0.22 -19.34 3.60
N GLU A 341 -0.77 -19.36 4.81
CA GLU A 341 -1.57 -20.48 5.28
C GLU A 341 -2.87 -20.02 5.96
N ARG A 342 -3.91 -20.85 5.88
CA ARG A 342 -5.18 -20.58 6.55
C ARG A 342 -5.21 -21.35 7.87
N LYS A 343 -5.37 -20.63 8.99
CA LYS A 343 -5.50 -21.21 10.34
C LYS A 343 -6.66 -20.55 11.08
N ASN A 344 -7.58 -21.36 11.62
CA ASN A 344 -8.68 -20.91 12.49
C ASN A 344 -9.49 -19.72 11.93
N GLY A 345 -9.80 -19.74 10.63
CA GLY A 345 -10.58 -18.68 9.98
C GLY A 345 -9.81 -17.38 9.69
N ALA A 346 -8.50 -17.34 9.90
CA ALA A 346 -7.61 -16.25 9.48
C ALA A 346 -6.52 -16.77 8.53
N THR A 347 -6.07 -15.92 7.62
CA THR A 347 -4.95 -16.22 6.71
C THR A 347 -3.70 -15.57 7.25
N TYR A 348 -2.66 -16.36 7.49
CA TYR A 348 -1.37 -15.92 8.01
C TYR A 348 -0.42 -15.80 6.84
N PHE A 349 0.21 -14.63 6.72
CA PHE A 349 1.32 -14.39 5.82
C PHE A 349 2.59 -14.31 6.65
N TYR A 350 3.54 -15.20 6.35
CA TYR A 350 4.88 -15.24 6.93
C TYR A 350 5.86 -14.66 5.92
N CYS A 351 6.76 -13.79 6.39
CA CYS A 351 7.74 -13.12 5.54
C CYS A 351 9.01 -12.90 6.35
N ASP A 352 10.05 -13.67 6.09
CA ASP A 352 11.30 -13.59 6.82
C ASP A 352 12.48 -13.45 5.85
N GLU A 353 13.50 -12.71 6.28
CA GLU A 353 14.80 -12.80 5.64
C GLU A 353 15.50 -14.10 6.05
N ILE A 354 16.11 -14.77 5.08
CA ILE A 354 16.91 -15.95 5.32
C ILE A 354 18.38 -15.54 5.31
N PHE A 355 19.05 -15.82 6.43
CA PHE A 355 20.50 -15.95 6.51
C PHE A 355 20.82 -17.36 7.02
N GLU A 356 20.81 -18.33 6.11
CA GLU A 356 21.11 -19.74 6.44
C GLU A 356 22.60 -20.02 6.21
N ALA A 357 23.33 -20.39 7.26
CA ALA A 357 24.63 -21.02 7.14
C ALA A 357 24.42 -22.54 7.08
N SER A 358 24.52 -23.13 5.88
CA SER A 358 24.56 -24.59 5.75
C SER A 358 26.00 -25.05 5.93
N TYR A 359 26.22 -25.95 6.88
CA TYR A 359 27.47 -26.70 7.03
C TYR A 359 27.26 -28.02 6.29
N GLY A 360 28.00 -28.27 5.21
CA GLY A 360 27.80 -29.43 4.34
C GLY A 360 27.63 -30.75 5.10
N ALA A 361 26.66 -31.55 4.66
CA ALA A 361 26.34 -32.88 5.19
C ALA A 361 27.49 -33.89 5.05
#